data_AF-A0A0F9A9Y7-F1
#
_entry.id   AF-A0A0F9A9Y7-F1
#
_cell.length_a   1.000
_cell.length_b   1.000
_cell.length_c   1.000
_cell.angle_alpha   90.00
_cell.angle_beta   90.00
_cell.angle_gamma   90.00
#
_symmetry.space_group_name_H-M   'P 1'
#
loop_
_entity.id
_entity.type
_entity.pdbx_description
1 polymer ?
#
loop_
_entity_poly.entity_id
_entity_poly.type
_entity_poly.pdbx_seq_one_letter_code
_entity_poly.pdbx_strand_id
1 'polypeptide(L)'
;MLQNQTHRVRFQDADVQGIVDCPGQLAQTGAFDKMYPKPVADMINRMTAVWDQPEAINQLLGATDKVLGIWKSFQLYHPAYVMRNAFQNYFGLLMAGGSPRRASALFARHHQELKLLRDAIRTRNPAGLAGRSIPLGGGQAPLELLYRVGLGFNMTGTGRTAQEIPKRMGGRAWQQVHGAIFKANTWLEDTQKLTGWLSFMDQGMDAESAAMRMLTAMPDMSDLTMWEKKGFARLFPFYRWMRHNGALQLFHFLPQKPAFAASLPKLKNLAEGANPFLKGKVPEEIRPRWQQEQMAIQISGTKKEGLTFLPQSWLPFEEMLSWLGVVLEPEETARRTAASMRPGIRFGAELATGQNIFRRMPHKPLGSGGLM
;
A
#
# COMPACT_ATOMS: atom_id res chain seq x y z
N MET A 1 10.06 -21.77 -59.65
CA MET A 1 9.88 -22.79 -58.61
C MET A 1 11.02 -22.62 -57.61
N LEU A 2 10.79 -21.82 -56.57
CA LEU A 2 11.80 -21.39 -55.61
C LEU A 2 11.80 -22.32 -54.39
N GLN A 3 13.01 -22.75 -54.03
CA GLN A 3 13.35 -23.65 -52.94
C GLN A 3 12.99 -23.04 -51.58
N ASN A 4 12.50 -23.86 -50.66
CA ASN A 4 12.30 -23.48 -49.27
C ASN A 4 13.02 -24.50 -48.37
N GLN A 5 14.30 -24.22 -48.07
CA GLN A 5 15.07 -24.96 -47.07
C GLN A 5 14.86 -24.29 -45.70
N THR A 6 14.07 -24.92 -44.84
CA THR A 6 13.91 -24.52 -43.44
C THR A 6 15.05 -25.14 -42.61
N HIS A 7 16.06 -24.33 -42.31
CA HIS A 7 17.04 -24.66 -41.29
C HIS A 7 16.39 -24.62 -39.90
N ARG A 8 16.08 -25.78 -39.33
CA ARG A 8 15.79 -25.93 -37.89
C ARG A 8 17.11 -25.90 -37.12
N VAL A 9 17.37 -24.80 -36.43
CA VAL A 9 18.41 -24.73 -35.40
C VAL A 9 17.91 -25.51 -34.18
N ARG A 10 18.55 -26.64 -33.87
CA ARG A 10 18.35 -27.36 -32.60
C ARG A 10 19.15 -26.66 -31.52
N PHE A 11 18.47 -26.11 -30.51
CA PHE A 11 19.09 -25.72 -29.25
C PHE A 11 19.21 -26.97 -28.37
N GLN A 12 20.22 -27.79 -28.62
CA GLN A 12 20.71 -28.79 -27.68
C GLN A 12 22.23 -28.57 -27.61
N ASP A 13 22.77 -28.55 -26.39
CA ASP A 13 24.19 -28.38 -26.04
C ASP A 13 24.70 -26.94 -25.84
N ALA A 14 23.94 -26.13 -25.08
CA ALA A 14 24.55 -25.08 -24.27
C ALA A 14 24.27 -25.39 -22.79
N ASP A 15 25.32 -25.57 -22.00
CA ASP A 15 25.27 -25.69 -20.54
C ASP A 15 24.51 -24.50 -19.92
N VAL A 16 23.22 -24.67 -19.64
CA VAL A 16 22.38 -23.67 -18.92
C VAL A 16 22.51 -23.83 -17.40
N GLN A 17 23.62 -24.41 -16.91
CA GLN A 17 23.93 -24.45 -15.47
C GLN A 17 24.84 -23.29 -15.02
N GLY A 18 25.28 -22.39 -15.91
CA GLY A 18 26.18 -21.29 -15.58
C GLY A 18 25.57 -19.88 -15.51
N ILE A 19 24.37 -19.64 -16.02
CA ILE A 19 23.86 -18.26 -16.24
C ILE A 19 22.85 -17.89 -15.16
N VAL A 20 23.35 -17.64 -13.95
CA VAL A 20 22.73 -16.66 -13.04
C VAL A 20 23.79 -15.59 -12.77
N ASP A 21 24.32 -15.01 -13.84
CA ASP A 21 25.23 -13.88 -13.72
C ASP A 21 24.43 -12.73 -13.10
N CYS A 22 24.86 -12.29 -11.93
CA CYS A 22 24.33 -11.09 -11.31
C CYS A 22 24.49 -9.94 -12.32
N PRO A 23 23.53 -9.01 -12.48
CA PRO A 23 23.63 -7.92 -13.46
C PRO A 23 24.96 -7.16 -13.46
N GLY A 24 25.65 -7.08 -12.31
CA GLY A 24 27.00 -6.53 -12.20
C GLY A 24 28.06 -7.30 -13.02
N GLN A 25 28.02 -8.63 -13.03
CA GLN A 25 28.92 -9.47 -13.84
C GLN A 25 28.64 -9.27 -15.34
N LEU A 26 27.37 -9.22 -15.74
CA LEU A 26 26.98 -8.93 -17.13
C LEU A 26 27.42 -7.51 -17.56
N ALA A 27 27.35 -6.53 -16.66
CA ALA A 27 27.87 -5.18 -16.93
C ALA A 27 29.39 -5.18 -17.14
N GLN A 28 30.13 -5.92 -16.32
CA GLN A 28 31.59 -6.03 -16.44
C GLN A 28 32.04 -6.69 -17.76
N THR A 29 31.21 -7.54 -18.36
CA THR A 29 31.51 -8.15 -19.67
C THR A 29 31.18 -7.24 -20.87
N GLY A 30 30.58 -6.06 -20.65
CA GLY A 30 30.08 -5.20 -21.73
C GLY A 30 28.89 -5.81 -22.49
N ALA A 31 28.19 -6.78 -21.90
CA ALA A 31 27.04 -7.43 -22.53
C ALA A 31 25.92 -6.44 -22.84
N PHE A 32 25.70 -5.46 -21.96
CA PHE A 32 24.66 -4.45 -22.15
C PHE A 32 24.93 -3.51 -23.33
N ASP A 33 26.20 -3.21 -23.62
CA ASP A 33 26.60 -2.39 -24.78
C ASP A 33 26.30 -3.07 -26.11
N LYS A 34 26.18 -4.41 -26.10
CA LYS A 34 25.82 -5.22 -27.28
C LYS A 34 24.32 -5.46 -27.39
N MET A 35 23.60 -5.48 -26.26
CA MET A 35 22.17 -5.81 -26.22
C MET A 35 21.25 -4.59 -26.29
N TYR A 36 21.72 -3.42 -25.87
CA TYR A 36 20.92 -2.21 -25.78
C TYR A 36 21.56 -1.02 -26.51
N PRO A 37 20.76 -0.03 -26.94
CA PRO A 37 21.29 1.23 -27.43
C PRO A 37 22.24 1.87 -26.42
N LYS A 38 23.35 2.46 -26.89
CA LYS A 38 24.43 3.00 -26.05
C LYS A 38 23.97 3.87 -24.86
N PRO A 39 22.99 4.79 -24.99
CA PRO A 39 22.51 5.56 -23.84
C PRO A 39 21.86 4.72 -22.74
N VAL A 40 21.16 3.64 -23.12
CA VAL A 40 20.52 2.70 -22.20
C VAL A 40 21.56 1.78 -21.57
N ALA A 41 22.51 1.27 -22.35
CA ALA A 41 23.63 0.47 -21.87
C ALA A 41 24.49 1.27 -20.86
N ASP A 42 24.86 2.50 -21.19
CA ASP A 42 25.62 3.40 -20.31
C ASP A 42 24.86 3.72 -19.00
N MET A 43 23.53 3.79 -19.05
CA MET A 43 22.70 3.98 -17.87
C MET A 43 22.67 2.72 -17.00
N ILE A 44 22.45 1.55 -17.61
CA ILE A 44 22.47 0.25 -16.92
C ILE A 44 23.84 0.03 -16.28
N ASN A 45 24.94 0.22 -17.01
CA ASN A 45 26.31 0.09 -16.55
C ASN A 45 26.63 1.03 -15.37
N ARG A 46 26.16 2.28 -15.42
CA ARG A 46 26.29 3.23 -14.30
C ARG A 46 25.48 2.80 -13.08
N MET A 47 24.27 2.28 -13.29
CA MET A 47 23.46 1.75 -12.20
C MET A 47 24.12 0.51 -11.58
N THR A 48 24.61 -0.45 -12.37
CA THR A 48 25.30 -1.64 -11.86
C THR A 48 26.59 -1.29 -11.13
N ALA A 49 27.38 -0.33 -11.62
CA ALA A 49 28.60 0.12 -10.91
C ALA A 49 28.30 0.71 -9.53
N VAL A 50 27.17 1.40 -9.36
CA VAL A 50 26.71 1.86 -8.03
C VAL A 50 26.24 0.66 -7.20
N TRP A 51 25.55 -0.31 -7.82
CA TRP A 51 25.09 -1.55 -7.18
C TRP A 51 26.20 -2.49 -6.70
N ASP A 52 27.34 -2.48 -7.38
CA ASP A 52 28.53 -3.29 -7.06
C ASP A 52 29.38 -2.70 -5.92
N GLN A 53 28.95 -1.59 -5.30
CA GLN A 53 29.52 -1.06 -4.05
C GLN A 53 28.56 -1.35 -2.87
N PRO A 54 28.48 -2.60 -2.38
CA PRO A 54 27.49 -3.01 -1.39
C PRO A 54 27.63 -2.24 -0.08
N GLU A 55 28.84 -1.84 0.34
CA GLU A 55 29.05 -1.05 1.53
C GLU A 55 28.46 0.36 1.39
N ALA A 56 28.73 1.06 0.29
CA ALA A 56 28.23 2.41 0.04
C ALA A 56 26.71 2.43 -0.07
N ILE A 57 26.12 1.46 -0.78
CA ILE A 57 24.67 1.30 -0.85
C ILE A 57 24.07 0.97 0.49
N ASN A 58 24.65 0.05 1.26
CA ASN A 58 24.08 -0.30 2.56
C ASN A 58 24.15 0.87 3.55
N GLN A 59 25.19 1.70 3.49
CA GLN A 59 25.28 2.93 4.27
C GLN A 59 24.21 3.95 3.84
N LEU A 60 24.07 4.19 2.53
CA LEU A 60 23.06 5.09 1.99
C LEU A 60 21.64 4.62 2.35
N LEU A 61 21.34 3.34 2.13
CA LEU A 61 20.06 2.74 2.49
C LEU A 61 19.83 2.80 3.99
N GLY A 62 20.85 2.54 4.83
CA GLY A 62 20.75 2.65 6.28
C GLY A 62 20.46 4.08 6.78
N ALA A 63 21.08 5.09 6.19
CA ALA A 63 20.77 6.49 6.46
C ALA A 63 19.33 6.83 6.04
N THR A 64 18.92 6.33 4.88
CA THR A 64 17.59 6.57 4.34
C THR A 64 16.50 5.86 5.16
N ASP A 65 16.79 4.64 5.66
CA ASP A 65 15.91 3.88 6.54
C ASP A 65 15.67 4.63 7.86
N LYS A 66 16.69 5.31 8.41
CA LYS A 66 16.54 6.17 9.59
C LYS A 66 15.63 7.37 9.31
N VAL A 67 15.93 8.14 8.27
CA VAL A 67 15.16 9.35 7.89
C VAL A 67 13.70 8.99 7.60
N LEU A 68 13.45 7.89 6.90
CA LEU A 68 12.09 7.47 6.61
C LEU A 68 11.40 6.82 7.77
N GLY A 69 12.11 6.12 8.63
CA GLY A 69 11.56 5.70 9.89
C GLY A 69 10.97 6.89 10.64
N ILE A 70 11.73 7.98 10.76
CA ILE A 70 11.29 9.24 11.38
C ILE A 70 10.06 9.77 10.64
N TRP A 71 10.17 9.99 9.34
CA TRP A 71 9.09 10.59 8.56
C TRP A 71 7.80 9.74 8.57
N LYS A 72 7.90 8.42 8.38
CA LYS A 72 6.76 7.49 8.47
C LYS A 72 6.12 7.54 9.86
N SER A 73 6.93 7.61 10.91
CA SER A 73 6.39 7.74 12.27
C SER A 73 5.54 8.99 12.42
N PHE A 74 5.99 10.14 11.90
CA PHE A 74 5.19 11.37 11.90
C PHE A 74 3.91 11.26 11.05
N GLN A 75 3.99 10.64 9.88
CA GLN A 75 2.81 10.47 9.00
C GLN A 75 1.74 9.56 9.61
N LEU A 76 2.16 8.57 10.41
CA LEU A 76 1.26 7.61 11.05
C LEU A 76 0.85 8.03 12.47
N TYR A 77 1.50 9.05 13.03
CA TYR A 77 1.24 9.64 14.34
C TYR A 77 0.07 10.64 14.30
N HIS A 78 -1.07 10.26 13.74
CA HIS A 78 -2.26 11.10 13.81
C HIS A 78 -3.51 10.22 14.00
N PRO A 79 -4.51 10.63 14.80
CA PRO A 79 -5.77 9.88 14.94
C PRO A 79 -6.45 9.57 13.60
N ALA A 80 -6.24 10.43 12.61
CA ALA A 80 -6.68 10.20 11.23
C ALA A 80 -6.12 8.90 10.62
N TYR A 81 -4.94 8.43 11.04
CA TYR A 81 -4.40 7.14 10.60
C TYR A 81 -5.29 5.97 11.05
N VAL A 82 -5.76 5.98 12.31
CA VAL A 82 -6.64 4.95 12.86
C VAL A 82 -8.00 4.99 12.13
N MET A 83 -8.57 6.18 11.97
CA MET A 83 -9.85 6.36 11.26
C MET A 83 -9.76 5.94 9.79
N ARG A 84 -8.67 6.32 9.12
CA ARG A 84 -8.36 5.89 7.77
C ARG A 84 -8.36 4.37 7.68
N ASN A 85 -7.59 3.71 8.54
CA ASN A 85 -7.49 2.25 8.50
C ASN A 85 -8.85 1.61 8.78
N ALA A 86 -9.64 2.16 9.71
CA ALA A 86 -11.00 1.69 9.97
C ALA A 86 -11.84 1.70 8.69
N PHE A 87 -11.80 2.82 7.97
CA PHE A 87 -12.53 3.00 6.73
C PHE A 87 -12.00 2.09 5.62
N GLN A 88 -10.69 2.06 5.41
CA GLN A 88 -10.03 1.23 4.39
C GLN A 88 -10.34 -0.27 4.60
N ASN A 89 -10.35 -0.74 5.84
CA ASN A 89 -10.63 -2.12 6.19
C ASN A 89 -12.09 -2.50 5.92
N TYR A 90 -13.04 -1.65 6.31
CA TYR A 90 -14.46 -1.88 5.99
C TYR A 90 -14.73 -1.79 4.49
N PHE A 91 -14.03 -0.89 3.81
CA PHE A 91 -14.10 -0.78 2.37
C PHE A 91 -13.58 -2.06 1.69
N GLY A 92 -12.40 -2.54 2.08
CA GLY A 92 -11.84 -3.81 1.60
C GLY A 92 -12.77 -5.00 1.87
N LEU A 93 -13.36 -5.06 3.07
CA LEU A 93 -14.36 -6.06 3.43
C LEU A 93 -15.57 -6.03 2.49
N LEU A 94 -16.14 -4.85 2.27
CA LEU A 94 -17.27 -4.66 1.35
C LEU A 94 -16.90 -5.07 -0.08
N MET A 95 -15.71 -4.70 -0.55
CA MET A 95 -15.24 -5.03 -1.89
C MET A 95 -15.04 -6.53 -2.08
N ALA A 96 -14.59 -7.24 -1.05
CA ALA A 96 -14.55 -8.69 -1.02
C ALA A 96 -15.93 -9.36 -0.84
N GLY A 97 -17.03 -8.60 -0.79
CA GLY A 97 -18.39 -9.14 -0.62
C GLY A 97 -18.79 -9.42 0.82
N GLY A 98 -18.00 -8.95 1.79
CA GLY A 98 -18.37 -8.97 3.20
C GLY A 98 -19.39 -7.88 3.54
N SER A 99 -19.87 -7.87 4.78
CA SER A 99 -20.82 -6.86 5.25
C SER A 99 -20.28 -6.12 6.48
N PRO A 100 -19.87 -4.84 6.34
CA PRO A 100 -19.43 -4.02 7.48
C PRO A 100 -20.48 -3.93 8.61
N ARG A 101 -21.77 -3.97 8.25
CA ARG A 101 -22.89 -4.00 9.21
C ARG A 101 -22.91 -5.31 9.99
N ARG A 102 -22.77 -6.47 9.33
CA ARG A 102 -22.69 -7.77 10.02
C ARG A 102 -21.45 -7.87 10.89
N ALA A 103 -20.29 -7.45 10.39
CA ALA A 103 -19.05 -7.42 11.16
C ALA A 103 -19.20 -6.57 12.44
N SER A 104 -19.78 -5.37 12.33
CA SER A 104 -20.08 -4.52 13.50
C SER A 104 -21.07 -5.17 14.47
N ALA A 105 -22.10 -5.86 13.97
CA ALA A 105 -23.07 -6.56 14.79
C ALA A 105 -22.45 -7.75 15.53
N LEU A 106 -21.58 -8.52 14.87
CA LEU A 106 -20.83 -9.62 15.46
C LEU A 106 -19.90 -9.11 16.56
N PHE A 107 -19.22 -7.98 16.34
CA PHE A 107 -18.44 -7.33 17.38
C PHE A 107 -19.29 -6.99 18.60
N ALA A 108 -20.42 -6.30 18.40
CA ALA A 108 -21.28 -5.88 19.50
C ALA A 108 -21.78 -7.06 20.35
N ARG A 109 -22.16 -8.17 19.70
CA ARG A 109 -22.71 -9.37 20.35
C ARG A 109 -21.65 -10.25 21.01
N HIS A 110 -20.47 -10.36 20.40
CA HIS A 110 -19.46 -11.36 20.76
C HIS A 110 -18.10 -10.75 21.13
N HIS A 111 -18.08 -9.51 21.65
CA HIS A 111 -16.85 -8.80 21.96
C HIS A 111 -15.96 -9.53 22.98
N GLN A 112 -16.55 -10.31 23.90
CA GLN A 112 -15.79 -11.06 24.91
C GLN A 112 -15.08 -12.26 24.29
N GLU A 113 -15.80 -13.04 23.47
CA GLU A 113 -15.27 -14.18 22.72
C GLU A 113 -14.20 -13.72 21.72
N LEU A 114 -14.45 -12.61 21.02
CA LEU A 114 -13.50 -12.01 20.09
C LEU A 114 -12.24 -11.52 20.79
N LYS A 115 -12.37 -10.89 21.96
CA LYS A 115 -11.22 -10.48 22.78
C LYS A 115 -10.40 -11.70 23.19
N LEU A 116 -11.06 -12.74 23.71
CA LEU A 116 -10.42 -13.98 24.12
C LEU A 116 -9.70 -14.67 22.95
N LEU A 117 -10.38 -14.82 21.80
CA LEU A 117 -9.83 -15.38 20.58
C LEU A 117 -8.61 -14.60 20.10
N ARG A 118 -8.72 -13.26 20.07
CA ARG A 118 -7.61 -12.40 19.65
C ARG A 118 -6.40 -12.59 20.56
N ASP A 119 -6.62 -12.54 21.87
CA ASP A 119 -5.55 -12.65 22.85
C ASP A 119 -4.90 -14.04 22.77
N ALA A 120 -5.69 -15.10 22.56
CA ALA A 120 -5.21 -16.46 22.33
C ALA A 120 -4.33 -16.57 21.07
N ILE A 121 -4.77 -16.04 19.92
CA ILE A 121 -3.98 -16.05 18.67
C ILE A 121 -2.67 -15.28 18.86
N ARG A 122 -2.71 -14.07 19.45
CA ARG A 122 -1.52 -13.23 19.64
C ARG A 122 -0.50 -13.84 20.59
N THR A 123 -0.97 -14.48 21.66
CA THR A 123 -0.10 -15.11 22.67
C THR A 123 0.25 -16.56 22.33
N ARG A 124 -0.35 -17.11 21.25
CA ARG A 124 -0.28 -18.53 20.90
C ARG A 124 -0.67 -19.44 22.06
N ASN A 125 -1.66 -19.02 22.86
CA ASN A 125 -2.14 -19.76 24.02
C ASN A 125 -3.65 -20.02 23.91
N PRO A 126 -4.10 -21.28 23.71
CA PRO A 126 -5.53 -21.60 23.59
C PRO A 126 -6.27 -21.67 24.93
N ALA A 127 -5.63 -21.34 26.06
CA ALA A 127 -6.25 -21.40 27.39
C ALA A 127 -7.57 -20.60 27.43
N GLY A 128 -8.63 -21.26 27.90
CA GLY A 128 -9.96 -20.66 28.06
C GLY A 128 -10.87 -20.73 26.84
N LEU A 129 -10.40 -21.25 25.69
CA LEU A 129 -11.23 -21.41 24.48
C LEU A 129 -12.15 -22.64 24.52
N ALA A 130 -11.78 -23.68 25.28
CA ALA A 130 -12.50 -24.95 25.36
C ALA A 130 -13.97 -24.76 25.75
N GLY A 131 -14.86 -25.43 25.03
CA GLY A 131 -16.31 -25.40 25.28
C GLY A 131 -17.02 -24.09 24.90
N ARG A 132 -16.31 -23.12 24.33
CA ARG A 132 -16.90 -21.84 23.89
C ARG A 132 -17.10 -21.82 22.37
N SER A 133 -18.17 -21.19 21.90
CA SER A 133 -18.49 -21.03 20.48
C SER A 133 -19.12 -19.68 20.18
N ILE A 134 -19.10 -19.31 18.89
CA ILE A 134 -19.83 -18.15 18.36
C ILE A 134 -20.92 -18.66 17.40
N PRO A 135 -22.19 -18.25 17.54
CA PRO A 135 -23.23 -18.57 16.57
C PRO A 135 -22.97 -17.84 15.25
N LEU A 136 -22.85 -18.59 14.15
CA LEU A 136 -22.57 -18.06 12.79
C LEU A 136 -23.35 -18.87 11.76
N GLY A 137 -24.05 -18.21 10.83
CA GLY A 137 -24.62 -18.87 9.65
C GLY A 137 -25.62 -20.00 9.98
N GLY A 138 -26.30 -19.93 11.13
CA GLY A 138 -27.23 -20.96 11.61
C GLY A 138 -26.56 -22.12 12.39
N GLY A 139 -25.24 -22.13 12.53
CA GLY A 139 -24.48 -23.11 13.31
C GLY A 139 -23.70 -22.49 14.48
N GLN A 140 -22.92 -23.33 15.17
CA GLN A 140 -21.99 -22.92 16.22
C GLN A 140 -20.56 -23.10 15.72
N ALA A 141 -19.75 -22.04 15.77
CA ALA A 141 -18.33 -22.09 15.45
C ALA A 141 -17.50 -22.19 16.74
N PRO A 142 -16.86 -23.34 17.04
CA PRO A 142 -16.03 -23.49 18.22
C PRO A 142 -14.82 -22.54 18.18
N LEU A 143 -14.51 -21.90 19.30
CA LEU A 143 -13.39 -20.96 19.39
C LEU A 143 -12.02 -21.64 19.17
N GLU A 144 -11.90 -22.94 19.47
CA GLU A 144 -10.69 -23.73 19.19
C GLU A 144 -10.45 -23.91 17.69
N LEU A 145 -11.52 -24.12 16.91
CA LEU A 145 -11.44 -24.15 15.45
C LEU A 145 -10.98 -22.78 14.93
N LEU A 146 -11.63 -21.70 15.40
CA LEU A 146 -11.28 -20.34 15.01
C LEU A 146 -9.84 -19.98 15.40
N TYR A 147 -9.33 -20.47 16.52
CA TYR A 147 -7.96 -20.25 16.93
C TYR A 147 -6.96 -20.94 15.99
N ARG A 148 -7.19 -22.22 15.64
CA ARG A 148 -6.32 -22.97 14.73
C ARG A 148 -6.26 -22.33 13.35
N VAL A 149 -7.42 -22.01 12.77
CA VAL A 149 -7.51 -21.34 11.46
C VAL A 149 -6.95 -19.92 11.56
N GLY A 150 -7.27 -19.19 12.62
CA GLY A 150 -6.78 -17.83 12.84
C GLY A 150 -5.26 -17.73 12.94
N LEU A 151 -4.59 -18.74 13.52
CA LEU A 151 -3.14 -18.87 13.51
C LEU A 151 -2.59 -19.17 12.11
N GLY A 152 -3.22 -20.10 11.39
CA GLY A 152 -2.78 -20.51 10.04
C GLY A 152 -2.82 -19.36 9.03
N PHE A 153 -3.82 -18.49 9.14
CA PHE A 153 -4.04 -17.39 8.18
C PHE A 153 -3.72 -16.00 8.74
N ASN A 154 -3.08 -15.89 9.92
CA ASN A 154 -2.68 -14.61 10.51
C ASN A 154 -3.86 -13.62 10.67
N MET A 155 -4.98 -14.11 11.21
CA MET A 155 -6.22 -13.34 11.42
C MET A 155 -6.12 -12.26 12.51
N THR A 156 -4.99 -12.19 13.20
CA THR A 156 -4.63 -11.09 14.11
C THR A 156 -3.17 -10.72 13.89
N GLY A 157 -2.75 -9.58 14.44
CA GLY A 157 -1.46 -9.00 14.16
C GLY A 157 -1.60 -7.90 13.11
N THR A 158 -0.84 -6.82 13.35
CA THR A 158 -0.81 -5.67 12.46
C THR A 158 -0.44 -6.10 11.06
N GLY A 159 -1.21 -5.62 10.08
CA GLY A 159 -0.62 -5.36 8.78
C GLY A 159 0.61 -4.50 9.06
N ARG A 160 1.79 -5.01 8.70
CA ARG A 160 3.13 -4.63 9.17
C ARG A 160 3.55 -3.15 9.01
N THR A 161 2.64 -2.22 8.75
CA THR A 161 2.87 -0.77 8.79
C THR A 161 3.58 -0.31 10.08
N ALA A 162 3.24 -0.91 11.23
CA ALA A 162 3.94 -0.62 12.50
C ALA A 162 5.36 -1.20 12.59
N GLN A 163 5.68 -2.25 11.80
CA GLN A 163 7.04 -2.81 11.71
C GLN A 163 7.96 -1.95 10.85
N GLU A 164 7.41 -1.04 10.04
CA GLU A 164 8.21 -0.11 9.24
C GLU A 164 8.78 1.05 10.06
N ILE A 165 8.40 1.17 11.34
CA ILE A 165 8.86 2.23 12.23
C ILE A 165 9.96 1.70 13.17
N PRO A 166 11.14 2.32 13.19
CA PRO A 166 12.17 2.04 14.18
C PRO A 166 11.64 2.13 15.61
N LYS A 167 11.83 1.06 16.40
CA LYS A 167 11.34 0.94 17.79
C LYS A 167 11.98 1.92 18.78
N ARG A 168 12.96 2.74 18.37
CA ARG A 168 13.80 3.57 19.26
C ARG A 168 13.91 5.02 18.80
N MET A 169 12.79 5.63 18.41
CA MET A 169 12.76 7.07 18.17
C MET A 169 12.04 7.82 19.28
N GLY A 170 12.59 8.99 19.61
CA GLY A 170 12.04 9.92 20.59
C GLY A 170 12.24 9.48 22.05
N GLY A 171 12.07 10.45 22.95
CA GLY A 171 12.09 10.23 24.40
C GLY A 171 10.86 9.46 24.89
N ARG A 172 10.81 9.17 26.20
CA ARG A 172 9.77 8.34 26.84
C ARG A 172 8.34 8.83 26.56
N ALA A 173 8.10 10.14 26.57
CA ALA A 173 6.79 10.73 26.28
C ALA A 173 6.34 10.47 24.83
N TRP A 174 7.25 10.62 23.85
CA TRP A 174 6.98 10.29 22.45
C TRP A 174 6.62 8.81 22.29
N GLN A 175 7.38 7.92 22.95
CA GLN A 175 7.13 6.48 22.91
C GLN A 175 5.77 6.10 23.53
N GLN A 176 5.31 6.81 24.56
CA GLN A 176 4.01 6.58 25.18
C GLN A 176 2.86 6.96 24.24
N VAL A 177 2.86 8.18 23.70
CA VAL A 177 1.75 8.64 22.84
C VAL A 177 1.75 7.89 21.51
N HIS A 178 2.92 7.73 20.89
CA HIS A 178 3.08 6.93 19.68
C HIS A 178 2.62 5.49 19.94
N GLY A 179 3.09 4.89 21.04
CA GLY A 179 2.68 3.54 21.45
C GLY A 179 1.16 3.40 21.61
N ALA A 180 0.46 4.41 22.12
CA ALA A 180 -0.99 4.38 22.26
C ALA A 180 -1.71 4.36 20.90
N ILE A 181 -1.32 5.21 19.95
CA ILE A 181 -1.90 5.24 18.60
C ILE A 181 -1.70 3.90 17.89
N PHE A 182 -0.49 3.33 17.95
CA PHE A 182 -0.22 2.04 17.32
C PHE A 182 -0.96 0.88 17.99
N LYS A 183 -1.09 0.89 19.32
CA LYS A 183 -1.92 -0.09 20.03
C LYS A 183 -3.38 0.02 19.64
N ALA A 184 -3.93 1.24 19.55
CA ALA A 184 -5.29 1.47 19.09
C ALA A 184 -5.50 0.99 17.65
N ASN A 185 -4.56 1.31 16.74
CA ASN A 185 -4.62 0.83 15.36
C ASN A 185 -4.52 -0.70 15.28
N THR A 186 -3.61 -1.31 16.03
CA THR A 186 -3.46 -2.78 16.09
C THR A 186 -4.74 -3.43 16.58
N TRP A 187 -5.31 -2.88 17.66
CA TRP A 187 -6.56 -3.36 18.23
C TRP A 187 -7.70 -3.28 17.21
N LEU A 188 -7.79 -2.16 16.49
CA LEU A 188 -8.79 -1.93 15.45
C LEU A 188 -8.62 -2.92 14.29
N GLU A 189 -7.41 -3.05 13.75
CA GLU A 189 -7.11 -3.98 12.65
C GLU A 189 -7.41 -5.42 13.03
N ASP A 190 -6.96 -5.88 14.21
CA ASP A 190 -7.24 -7.23 14.71
C ASP A 190 -8.75 -7.47 14.81
N THR A 191 -9.47 -6.49 15.36
CA THR A 191 -10.93 -6.56 15.54
C THR A 191 -11.62 -6.63 14.18
N GLN A 192 -11.23 -5.79 13.22
CA GLN A 192 -11.85 -5.75 11.89
C GLN A 192 -11.51 -6.99 11.05
N LYS A 193 -10.29 -7.53 11.16
CA LYS A 193 -9.94 -8.83 10.54
C LYS A 193 -10.82 -9.95 11.10
N LEU A 194 -10.89 -10.08 12.43
CA LEU A 194 -11.69 -11.13 13.05
C LEU A 194 -13.16 -10.99 12.71
N THR A 195 -13.74 -9.80 12.87
CA THR A 195 -15.17 -9.56 12.62
C THR A 195 -15.54 -9.63 11.15
N GLY A 196 -14.64 -9.21 10.25
CA GLY A 196 -14.78 -9.39 8.81
C GLY A 196 -14.73 -10.86 8.42
N TRP A 197 -13.80 -11.62 9.00
CA TRP A 197 -13.69 -13.06 8.83
C TRP A 197 -14.96 -13.79 9.30
N LEU A 198 -15.42 -13.50 10.52
CA LEU A 198 -16.67 -14.07 11.03
C LEU A 198 -17.87 -13.63 10.20
N SER A 199 -17.87 -12.42 9.61
CA SER A 199 -18.92 -11.98 8.71
C SER A 199 -18.97 -12.81 7.43
N PHE A 200 -17.87 -13.38 6.94
CA PHE A 200 -17.89 -14.31 5.81
C PHE A 200 -18.42 -15.69 6.23
N MET A 201 -18.03 -16.16 7.41
CA MET A 201 -18.56 -17.41 7.96
C MET A 201 -20.07 -17.34 8.21
N ASP A 202 -20.55 -16.20 8.74
CA ASP A 202 -21.98 -15.95 8.93
C ASP A 202 -22.77 -15.92 7.61
N GLN A 203 -22.09 -15.70 6.49
CA GLN A 203 -22.64 -15.78 5.14
C GLN A 203 -22.59 -17.19 4.55
N GLY A 204 -22.19 -18.20 5.33
CA GLY A 204 -22.17 -19.61 4.93
C GLY A 204 -20.82 -20.11 4.41
N MET A 205 -19.75 -19.32 4.47
CA MET A 205 -18.41 -19.80 4.12
C MET A 205 -17.83 -20.66 5.25
N ASP A 206 -17.06 -21.69 4.91
CA ASP A 206 -16.26 -22.41 5.91
C ASP A 206 -15.13 -21.50 6.45
N ALA A 207 -14.56 -21.89 7.59
CA ALA A 207 -13.58 -21.08 8.30
C ALA A 207 -12.33 -20.74 7.45
N GLU A 208 -11.82 -21.68 6.66
CA GLU A 208 -10.59 -21.49 5.87
C GLU A 208 -10.86 -20.64 4.63
N SER A 209 -11.94 -20.93 3.89
CA SER A 209 -12.36 -20.12 2.75
C SER A 209 -12.68 -18.68 3.18
N ALA A 210 -13.33 -18.51 4.33
CA ALA A 210 -13.61 -17.20 4.90
C ALA A 210 -12.32 -16.45 5.28
N ALA A 211 -11.31 -17.15 5.82
CA ALA A 211 -10.04 -16.54 6.17
C ALA A 211 -9.27 -16.10 4.93
N MET A 212 -9.24 -16.93 3.88
CA MET A 212 -8.66 -16.58 2.59
C MET A 212 -9.34 -15.37 1.95
N ARG A 213 -10.68 -15.33 2.01
CA ARG A 213 -11.45 -14.17 1.54
C ARG A 213 -11.15 -12.91 2.34
N MET A 214 -10.95 -13.05 3.64
CA MET A 214 -10.53 -11.95 4.51
C MET A 214 -9.14 -11.44 4.16
N LEU A 215 -8.20 -12.32 3.77
CA LEU A 215 -6.89 -11.90 3.27
C LEU A 215 -6.96 -11.18 1.92
N THR A 216 -7.95 -11.49 1.08
CA THR A 216 -8.24 -10.64 -0.10
C THR A 216 -8.74 -9.26 0.33
N ALA A 217 -9.59 -9.17 1.35
CA ALA A 217 -10.13 -7.88 1.84
C ALA A 217 -9.08 -7.02 2.56
N MET A 218 -8.24 -7.64 3.38
CA MET A 218 -7.20 -7.02 4.20
C MET A 218 -5.90 -7.81 4.09
N PRO A 219 -5.10 -7.56 3.04
CA PRO A 219 -3.92 -8.36 2.75
C PRO A 219 -2.86 -8.33 3.84
N ASP A 220 -2.17 -9.45 4.01
CA ASP A 220 -1.04 -9.53 4.92
C ASP A 220 0.20 -8.84 4.33
N MET A 221 0.46 -7.61 4.78
CA MET A 221 1.62 -6.79 4.39
C MET A 221 2.99 -7.44 4.75
N SER A 222 2.95 -8.58 5.42
CA SER A 222 4.05 -9.52 5.61
C SER A 222 4.68 -10.05 4.35
N ASP A 223 3.84 -10.29 3.36
CA ASP A 223 4.15 -11.13 2.23
C ASP A 223 4.93 -10.35 1.17
N LEU A 224 6.22 -10.18 1.45
CA LEU A 224 7.19 -9.64 0.51
C LEU A 224 8.27 -10.67 0.26
N THR A 225 8.68 -10.79 -0.99
CA THR A 225 9.87 -11.53 -1.41
C THR A 225 11.13 -10.92 -0.78
N MET A 226 12.23 -11.67 -0.81
CA MET A 226 13.52 -11.19 -0.28
C MET A 226 14.01 -9.93 -1.00
N TRP A 227 13.80 -9.84 -2.31
CA TRP A 227 14.18 -8.67 -3.12
C TRP A 227 13.31 -7.45 -2.80
N GLU A 228 12.01 -7.63 -2.64
CA GLU A 228 11.12 -6.55 -2.20
C GLU A 228 11.47 -6.03 -0.80
N LYS A 229 11.82 -6.93 0.13
CA LYS A 229 12.26 -6.56 1.48
C LYS A 229 13.59 -5.81 1.47
N LYS A 230 14.58 -6.29 0.70
CA LYS A 230 15.95 -5.76 0.69
C LYS A 230 16.14 -4.55 -0.23
N GLY A 231 15.29 -4.38 -1.24
CA GLY A 231 15.35 -3.29 -2.22
C GLY A 231 14.17 -2.35 -2.08
N PHE A 232 13.01 -2.72 -2.65
CA PHE A 232 11.88 -1.80 -2.84
C PHE A 232 11.30 -1.22 -1.54
N ALA A 233 11.14 -2.01 -0.48
CA ALA A 233 10.70 -1.51 0.81
C ALA A 233 11.68 -0.49 1.42
N ARG A 234 12.97 -0.62 1.05
CA ARG A 234 14.07 0.29 1.39
C ARG A 234 14.30 1.37 0.34
N LEU A 235 13.46 1.52 -0.69
CA LEU A 235 13.56 2.59 -1.69
C LEU A 235 12.27 3.39 -1.86
N PHE A 236 11.12 2.78 -1.59
CA PHE A 236 9.83 3.44 -1.71
C PHE A 236 9.15 3.55 -0.35
N PRO A 237 8.76 4.76 0.09
CA PRO A 237 7.94 4.90 1.29
C PRO A 237 6.64 4.11 1.11
N PHE A 238 6.19 3.43 2.17
CA PHE A 238 4.95 2.66 2.17
C PHE A 238 4.82 1.59 1.06
N TYR A 239 5.95 1.08 0.53
CA TYR A 239 5.96 0.06 -0.52
C TYR A 239 5.04 -1.13 -0.22
N ARG A 240 5.08 -1.65 1.01
CA ARG A 240 4.20 -2.76 1.42
C ARG A 240 2.74 -2.39 1.20
N TRP A 241 2.32 -1.23 1.68
CA TRP A 241 0.95 -0.76 1.53
C TRP A 241 0.58 -0.56 0.05
N MET A 242 1.45 0.04 -0.76
CA MET A 242 1.21 0.25 -2.20
C MET A 242 1.11 -1.07 -2.95
N ARG A 243 2.05 -2.00 -2.72
CA ARG A 243 2.11 -3.31 -3.37
C ARG A 243 0.82 -4.11 -3.12
N HIS A 244 0.29 -4.06 -1.91
CA HIS A 244 -0.91 -4.81 -1.56
C HIS A 244 -2.18 -4.08 -2.01
N ASN A 245 -2.33 -2.80 -1.69
CA ASN A 245 -3.55 -2.06 -2.03
C ASN A 245 -3.66 -1.78 -3.52
N GLY A 246 -2.58 -1.36 -4.16
CA GLY A 246 -2.56 -1.06 -5.59
C GLY A 246 -2.84 -2.31 -6.42
N ALA A 247 -2.15 -3.42 -6.16
CA ALA A 247 -2.36 -4.65 -6.92
C ALA A 247 -3.76 -5.25 -6.69
N LEU A 248 -4.23 -5.27 -5.45
CA LEU A 248 -5.56 -5.79 -5.12
C LEU A 248 -6.65 -4.96 -5.80
N GLN A 249 -6.56 -3.63 -5.73
CA GLN A 249 -7.57 -2.76 -6.31
C GLN A 249 -7.54 -2.79 -7.83
N LEU A 250 -6.34 -2.75 -8.42
CA LEU A 250 -6.14 -2.71 -9.87
C LEU A 250 -6.45 -4.04 -10.55
N PHE A 251 -5.99 -5.15 -10.00
CA PHE A 251 -6.08 -6.45 -10.67
C PHE A 251 -7.22 -7.34 -10.16
N HIS A 252 -7.74 -7.09 -8.96
CA HIS A 252 -8.83 -7.90 -8.41
C HIS A 252 -10.16 -7.15 -8.45
N PHE A 253 -10.24 -5.94 -7.89
CA PHE A 253 -11.52 -5.26 -7.73
C PHE A 253 -12.02 -4.53 -8.98
N LEU A 254 -11.15 -3.80 -9.68
CA LEU A 254 -11.56 -3.07 -10.89
C LEU A 254 -12.14 -3.98 -11.98
N PRO A 255 -11.51 -5.11 -12.35
CA PRO A 255 -12.05 -5.98 -13.39
C PRO A 255 -13.37 -6.64 -12.97
N GLN A 256 -13.53 -6.95 -11.68
CA GLN A 256 -14.73 -7.64 -11.18
C GLN A 256 -15.91 -6.68 -10.94
N LYS A 257 -15.64 -5.40 -10.67
CA LYS A 257 -16.65 -4.40 -10.31
C LYS A 257 -16.45 -3.08 -11.07
N PRO A 258 -16.47 -3.08 -12.42
CA PRO A 258 -16.29 -1.85 -13.21
C PRO A 258 -17.39 -0.81 -12.92
N ALA A 259 -18.61 -1.27 -12.63
CA ALA A 259 -19.73 -0.41 -12.22
C ALA A 259 -19.45 0.38 -10.93
N PHE A 260 -18.61 -0.15 -10.03
CA PHE A 260 -18.21 0.54 -8.82
C PHE A 260 -17.27 1.72 -9.13
N ALA A 261 -16.27 1.52 -10.01
CA ALA A 261 -15.40 2.61 -10.44
C ALA A 261 -16.20 3.73 -11.12
N ALA A 262 -17.15 3.36 -11.98
CA ALA A 262 -18.07 4.30 -12.64
C ALA A 262 -19.04 5.00 -11.66
N SER A 263 -19.30 4.43 -10.47
CA SER A 263 -20.16 5.03 -9.46
C SER A 263 -19.42 5.96 -8.50
N LEU A 264 -18.08 5.95 -8.48
CA LEU A 264 -17.29 6.82 -7.60
C LEU A 264 -17.65 8.32 -7.75
N PRO A 265 -17.76 8.91 -8.96
CA PRO A 265 -18.21 10.30 -9.11
C PRO A 265 -19.64 10.53 -8.59
N LYS A 266 -20.52 9.53 -8.75
CA LYS A 266 -21.91 9.60 -8.25
C LYS A 266 -21.95 9.56 -6.73
N LEU A 267 -21.11 8.73 -6.10
CA LEU A 267 -20.97 8.67 -4.64
C LEU A 267 -20.42 9.98 -4.07
N LYS A 268 -19.44 10.61 -4.73
CA LYS A 268 -18.97 11.97 -4.39
C LYS A 268 -20.14 12.96 -4.43
N ASN A 269 -20.87 13.00 -5.54
CA ASN A 269 -21.99 13.92 -5.70
C ASN A 269 -23.12 13.65 -4.69
N LEU A 270 -23.39 12.39 -4.35
CA LEU A 270 -24.37 12.02 -3.34
C LEU A 270 -23.90 12.47 -1.94
N ALA A 271 -22.64 12.24 -1.59
CA ALA A 271 -22.07 12.65 -0.31
C ALA A 271 -22.11 14.17 -0.14
N GLU A 272 -21.80 14.93 -1.20
CA GLU A 272 -21.93 16.39 -1.19
C GLU A 272 -23.41 16.83 -1.21
N GLY A 273 -24.30 16.11 -1.89
CA GLY A 273 -25.72 16.47 -1.97
C GLY A 273 -26.52 16.19 -0.70
N ALA A 274 -26.15 15.14 0.04
CA ALA A 274 -26.85 14.71 1.26
C ALA A 274 -26.29 15.36 2.53
N ASN A 275 -25.26 16.19 2.43
CA ASN A 275 -24.56 16.74 3.57
C ASN A 275 -25.24 18.02 4.09
N PRO A 276 -25.81 17.98 5.31
CA PRO A 276 -26.55 19.11 5.88
C PRO A 276 -25.67 20.32 6.22
N PHE A 277 -24.35 20.15 6.27
CA PHE A 277 -23.38 21.21 6.58
C PHE A 277 -22.95 22.00 5.34
N LEU A 278 -23.42 21.64 4.14
CA LEU A 278 -23.18 22.37 2.91
C LEU A 278 -24.29 23.37 2.63
N LYS A 279 -23.93 24.65 2.58
CA LYS A 279 -24.83 25.74 2.15
C LYS A 279 -24.72 26.02 0.64
N GLY A 280 -23.87 25.26 -0.05
CA GLY A 280 -23.69 25.30 -1.49
C GLY A 280 -22.42 24.57 -1.91
N LYS A 281 -22.46 23.92 -3.08
CA LYS A 281 -21.31 23.26 -3.69
C LYS A 281 -20.49 24.27 -4.48
N VAL A 282 -19.17 24.31 -4.25
CA VAL A 282 -18.24 25.03 -5.13
C VAL A 282 -18.23 24.32 -6.49
N PRO A 283 -18.56 25.00 -7.61
CA PRO A 283 -18.50 24.42 -8.96
C PRO A 283 -17.15 23.76 -9.22
N GLU A 284 -17.15 22.60 -9.87
CA GLU A 284 -15.93 21.78 -10.00
C GLU A 284 -14.84 22.52 -10.78
N GLU A 285 -15.24 23.31 -11.78
CA GLU A 285 -14.36 24.02 -12.71
C GLU A 285 -13.52 25.09 -12.02
N ILE A 286 -14.04 25.67 -10.93
CA ILE A 286 -13.35 26.72 -10.16
C ILE A 286 -12.58 26.17 -8.96
N ARG A 287 -12.71 24.86 -8.66
CA ARG A 287 -11.92 24.24 -7.60
C ARG A 287 -10.45 24.22 -8.03
N PRO A 288 -9.50 24.30 -7.09
CA PRO A 288 -8.09 24.07 -7.41
C PRO A 288 -7.90 22.76 -8.16
N ARG A 289 -6.99 22.73 -9.15
CA ARG A 289 -6.76 21.57 -10.02
C ARG A 289 -6.58 20.25 -9.26
N TRP A 290 -5.85 20.26 -8.14
CA TRP A 290 -5.70 19.08 -7.28
C TRP A 290 -7.03 18.55 -6.74
N GLN A 291 -8.03 19.40 -6.45
CA GLN A 291 -9.36 18.96 -6.01
C GLN A 291 -10.22 18.39 -7.15
N GLN A 292 -9.95 18.80 -8.39
CA GLN A 292 -10.64 18.28 -9.56
C GLN A 292 -10.09 16.88 -9.93
N GLU A 293 -8.77 16.73 -9.84
CA GLU A 293 -8.05 15.50 -10.16
C GLU A 293 -8.17 14.45 -9.05
N GLN A 294 -8.32 14.88 -7.81
CA GLN A 294 -8.46 14.02 -6.64
C GLN A 294 -9.92 13.98 -6.26
N MET A 295 -10.47 12.83 -5.85
CA MET A 295 -11.88 12.63 -5.49
C MET A 295 -12.33 13.42 -4.23
N ALA A 296 -12.07 14.72 -4.20
CA ALA A 296 -12.16 15.61 -3.06
C ALA A 296 -13.64 15.93 -2.78
N ILE A 297 -14.12 15.52 -1.62
CA ILE A 297 -15.52 15.68 -1.20
C ILE A 297 -15.61 16.95 -0.36
N GLN A 298 -16.39 17.94 -0.80
CA GLN A 298 -16.67 19.10 0.03
C GLN A 298 -17.53 18.64 1.23
N ILE A 299 -17.08 18.92 2.46
CA ILE A 299 -17.77 18.49 3.69
C ILE A 299 -18.41 19.66 4.45
N SER A 300 -18.05 20.90 4.14
CA SER A 300 -18.78 22.08 4.62
C SER A 300 -18.48 23.30 3.74
N GLY A 301 -19.25 24.37 3.92
CA GLY A 301 -18.99 25.67 3.28
C GLY A 301 -20.11 26.17 2.37
N THR A 302 -19.74 27.08 1.48
CA THR A 302 -20.60 27.82 0.56
C THR A 302 -20.21 27.56 -0.90
N LYS A 303 -20.85 28.25 -1.85
CA LYS A 303 -20.52 28.19 -3.28
C LYS A 303 -19.14 28.78 -3.64
N LYS A 304 -18.50 29.51 -2.71
CA LYS A 304 -17.21 30.19 -2.96
C LYS A 304 -16.04 29.59 -2.19
N GLU A 305 -16.32 29.03 -1.01
CA GLU A 305 -15.30 28.53 -0.10
C GLU A 305 -15.85 27.35 0.70
N GLY A 306 -14.99 26.43 1.11
CA GLY A 306 -15.44 25.29 1.89
C GLY A 306 -14.31 24.41 2.38
N LEU A 307 -14.66 23.58 3.36
CA LEU A 307 -13.77 22.53 3.83
C LEU A 307 -13.95 21.33 2.92
N THR A 308 -12.84 20.88 2.35
CA THR A 308 -12.81 19.70 1.49
C THR A 308 -12.11 18.57 2.21
N PHE A 309 -12.78 17.43 2.32
CA PHE A 309 -12.18 16.18 2.71
C PHE A 309 -11.57 15.53 1.46
N LEU A 310 -10.35 15.03 1.57
CA LEU A 310 -9.71 14.22 0.55
C LEU A 310 -9.78 12.76 0.96
N PRO A 311 -10.78 11.99 0.48
CA PRO A 311 -10.84 10.56 0.70
C PRO A 311 -9.59 9.86 0.19
N GLN A 312 -8.87 10.46 -0.76
CA GLN A 312 -7.61 9.99 -1.30
C GLN A 312 -6.57 9.66 -0.23
N SER A 313 -6.47 10.47 0.83
CA SER A 313 -5.56 10.14 1.94
C SER A 313 -5.94 8.81 2.60
N TRP A 314 -7.19 8.36 2.39
CA TRP A 314 -7.83 7.19 3.01
C TRP A 314 -8.24 6.08 2.05
N LEU A 315 -8.17 6.32 0.74
CA LEU A 315 -8.57 5.41 -0.32
C LEU A 315 -7.41 5.30 -1.33
N PRO A 316 -6.89 4.08 -1.61
CA PRO A 316 -5.72 3.87 -2.50
C PRO A 316 -5.97 4.15 -4.00
N PHE A 317 -7.03 4.88 -4.34
CA PHE A 317 -7.49 5.05 -5.71
C PHE A 317 -6.61 5.96 -6.58
N GLU A 318 -5.89 6.94 -6.01
CA GLU A 318 -5.03 7.78 -6.86
C GLU A 318 -3.75 7.06 -7.26
N GLU A 319 -3.10 6.28 -6.38
CA GLU A 319 -2.00 5.45 -6.85
C GLU A 319 -2.49 4.52 -7.96
N MET A 320 -3.63 3.87 -7.78
CA MET A 320 -4.27 3.04 -8.82
C MET A 320 -4.49 3.79 -10.15
N LEU A 321 -5.04 5.01 -10.12
CA LEU A 321 -5.24 5.84 -11.33
C LEU A 321 -3.91 6.31 -11.93
N SER A 322 -2.92 6.62 -11.11
CA SER A 322 -1.57 6.96 -11.58
C SER A 322 -0.87 5.76 -12.23
N TRP A 323 -1.09 4.53 -11.73
CA TRP A 323 -0.58 3.31 -12.34
C TRP A 323 -1.28 2.97 -13.66
N LEU A 324 -2.58 3.25 -13.80
CA LEU A 324 -3.26 3.26 -15.10
C LEU A 324 -2.69 4.34 -16.04
N GLY A 325 -2.26 5.46 -15.47
CA GLY A 325 -1.44 6.48 -16.14
C GLY A 325 -0.13 5.95 -16.72
N VAL A 326 0.48 4.86 -16.22
CA VAL A 326 1.66 4.25 -16.87
C VAL A 326 1.33 3.84 -18.32
N VAL A 327 0.10 3.36 -18.54
CA VAL A 327 -0.37 2.89 -19.85
C VAL A 327 -0.84 4.06 -20.73
N LEU A 328 -1.42 5.10 -20.13
CA LEU A 328 -2.06 6.22 -20.86
C LEU A 328 -1.14 7.44 -21.02
N GLU A 329 -0.32 7.75 -20.02
CA GLU A 329 0.54 8.93 -19.90
C GLU A 329 1.88 8.56 -19.20
N PRO A 330 2.75 7.76 -19.86
CA PRO A 330 3.96 7.20 -19.25
C PRO A 330 4.95 8.26 -18.73
N GLU A 331 5.07 9.40 -19.41
CA GLU A 331 5.97 10.49 -19.00
C GLU A 331 5.49 11.19 -17.71
N GLU A 332 4.20 11.50 -17.64
CA GLU A 332 3.58 12.11 -16.46
C GLU A 332 3.62 11.15 -15.26
N THR A 333 3.49 9.85 -15.53
CA THR A 333 3.57 8.82 -14.49
C THR A 333 4.98 8.58 -14.00
N ALA A 334 5.98 8.58 -14.88
CA ALA A 334 7.38 8.53 -14.50
C ALA A 334 7.75 9.74 -13.63
N ARG A 335 7.24 10.93 -13.99
CA ARG A 335 7.40 12.16 -13.19
C ARG A 335 6.72 12.06 -11.83
N ARG A 336 5.46 11.61 -11.76
CA ARG A 336 4.73 11.40 -10.50
C ARG A 336 5.41 10.36 -9.61
N THR A 337 5.95 9.30 -10.21
CA THR A 337 6.74 8.29 -9.51
C THR A 337 8.03 8.88 -8.97
N ALA A 338 8.79 9.64 -9.78
CA ALA A 338 9.99 10.34 -9.32
C ALA A 338 9.68 11.40 -8.24
N ALA A 339 8.52 12.05 -8.34
CA ALA A 339 8.02 13.01 -7.36
C ALA A 339 7.59 12.34 -6.04
N SER A 340 7.12 11.09 -6.08
CA SER A 340 6.79 10.27 -4.91
C SER A 340 7.98 9.48 -4.37
N MET A 341 9.13 9.49 -5.05
CA MET A 341 10.39 8.98 -4.52
C MET A 341 10.84 9.77 -3.30
N ARG A 342 11.69 9.13 -2.50
CA ARG A 342 12.20 9.66 -1.23
C ARG A 342 12.85 11.03 -1.43
N PRO A 343 12.73 11.97 -0.47
CA PRO A 343 13.29 13.32 -0.60
C PRO A 343 14.76 13.36 -1.01
N GLY A 344 15.59 12.43 -0.52
CA GLY A 344 17.01 12.36 -0.90
C GLY A 344 17.26 11.87 -2.34
N ILE A 345 16.52 10.86 -2.81
CA ILE A 345 16.60 10.37 -4.19
C ILE A 345 16.06 11.42 -5.14
N ARG A 346 14.92 12.00 -4.78
CA ARG A 346 14.30 13.11 -5.49
C ARG A 346 15.24 14.29 -5.58
N PHE A 347 15.87 14.70 -4.48
CA PHE A 347 16.85 15.79 -4.48
C PHE A 347 18.06 15.46 -5.37
N GLY A 348 18.58 14.23 -5.31
CA GLY A 348 19.63 13.76 -6.22
C GLY A 348 19.20 13.82 -7.69
N ALA A 349 17.97 13.41 -8.01
CA ALA A 349 17.41 13.49 -9.35
C ALA A 349 17.15 14.94 -9.81
N GLU A 350 16.65 15.81 -8.92
CA GLU A 350 16.45 17.25 -9.18
C GLU A 350 17.80 17.96 -9.41
N LEU A 351 18.86 17.56 -8.68
CA LEU A 351 20.23 18.04 -8.92
C LEU A 351 20.80 17.53 -10.25
N ALA A 352 20.66 16.24 -10.55
CA ALA A 352 21.19 15.64 -11.77
C ALA A 352 20.49 16.17 -13.04
N THR A 353 19.19 16.45 -12.95
CA THR A 353 18.40 16.99 -14.07
C THR A 353 18.43 18.51 -14.13
N GLY A 354 18.92 19.19 -13.09
CA GLY A 354 18.89 20.65 -12.97
C GLY A 354 17.48 21.24 -12.93
N GLN A 355 16.46 20.41 -12.69
CA GLN A 355 15.05 20.80 -12.74
C GLN A 355 14.30 20.36 -11.49
N ASN A 356 13.41 21.24 -11.02
CA ASN A 356 12.44 20.88 -10.01
C ASN A 356 11.36 19.99 -10.64
N ILE A 357 11.33 18.71 -10.25
CA ILE A 357 10.44 17.67 -10.82
C ILE A 357 8.95 18.04 -10.66
N PHE A 358 8.59 18.83 -9.64
CA PHE A 358 7.20 19.26 -9.42
C PHE A 358 6.78 20.42 -10.31
N ARG A 359 7.67 21.40 -10.51
CA ARG A 359 7.33 22.68 -11.13
C ARG A 359 7.80 22.84 -12.56
N ARG A 360 8.58 21.88 -13.11
CA ARG A 360 9.26 21.98 -14.42
C ARG A 360 10.07 23.28 -14.57
N MET A 361 10.57 23.79 -13.45
CA MET A 361 11.40 24.99 -13.44
C MET A 361 12.85 24.60 -13.16
N PRO A 362 13.83 25.31 -13.75
CA PRO A 362 15.23 25.14 -13.39
C PRO A 362 15.40 25.23 -11.88
N HIS A 363 16.21 24.33 -11.32
CA HIS A 363 16.50 24.36 -9.89
C HIS A 363 17.38 25.59 -9.60
N LYS A 364 16.78 26.66 -9.07
CA LYS A 364 17.56 27.80 -8.58
C LYS A 364 18.30 27.35 -7.32
N PRO A 365 19.65 27.37 -7.29
CA PRO A 365 20.37 27.08 -6.06
C PRO A 365 19.95 28.10 -4.98
N LEU A 366 19.67 27.60 -3.78
CA LEU A 366 19.50 28.42 -2.58
C LEU A 366 20.82 29.17 -2.34
N GLY A 367 20.96 30.36 -2.91
CA GLY A 367 22.18 31.16 -2.81
C GLY A 367 22.40 32.20 -3.91
N SER A 368 21.68 32.17 -5.04
CA SER A 368 21.84 33.19 -6.08
C SER A 368 21.01 34.47 -5.87
N GLY A 369 20.36 34.61 -4.72
CA GLY A 369 19.76 35.87 -4.29
C GLY A 369 20.85 36.76 -3.73
N GLY A 370 21.56 37.47 -4.61
CA GLY A 370 22.35 38.62 -4.19
C GLY A 370 21.44 39.56 -3.40
N LEU A 371 21.86 39.91 -2.19
CA LEU A 371 21.41 41.12 -1.54
C LEU A 371 21.70 42.27 -2.51
N MET A 372 20.64 42.81 -3.11
CA MET A 372 20.60 44.18 -3.62
C MET A 372 19.58 44.94 -2.79
#